data_AF-A0A7I8EP91-F1
#
_entry.id   AF-A0A7I8EP91-F1
#
_cell.length_a   1.000
_cell.length_b   1.000
_cell.length_c   1.000
_cell.angle_alpha   90.00
_cell.angle_beta   90.00
_cell.angle_gamma   90.00
#
_symmetry.space_group_name_H-M   'P 1'
#
loop_
_entity.id
_entity.type
_entity.pdbx_description
1 polymer ?
#
loop_
_entity_poly.entity_id
_entity_poly.type
_entity_poly.pdbx_seq_one_letter_code
_entity_poly.pdbx_strand_id
1 'polypeptide(L)'
;MHVSDISAVRIVSPFWGSEEQSYHIELKAVDGSSNPYIALAGLIAAGLDGLKRHLDPGAPCEHDPASLSESEREQNRIRRLPTTMADALDELERDQLFMEAMGDLMSRSYLAVRRSEEKAFAEQDSEFEIRNHFYKF
;
A
#
# COMPACT_ATOMS: atom_id res chain seq x y z
N MET A 1 8.43 -2.18 -25.37
CA MET A 1 8.17 -1.40 -24.15
C MET A 1 8.12 -2.39 -23.01
N HIS A 2 9.11 -2.38 -22.10
CA HIS A 2 9.17 -3.33 -20.98
C HIS A 2 8.08 -2.95 -19.98
N VAL A 3 7.15 -3.87 -19.70
CA VAL A 3 6.16 -3.68 -18.64
C VAL A 3 6.86 -3.91 -17.31
N SER A 4 6.74 -2.97 -16.38
CA SER A 4 7.34 -3.06 -15.04
C SER A 4 6.58 -4.07 -14.17
N ASP A 5 7.15 -5.26 -14.00
CA ASP A 5 6.53 -6.36 -13.23
C ASP A 5 6.57 -6.15 -11.71
N ILE A 6 7.21 -5.10 -11.19
CA ILE A 6 7.41 -4.84 -9.75
C ILE A 6 6.81 -3.48 -9.32
N SER A 7 6.02 -2.85 -10.19
CA SER A 7 5.27 -1.63 -9.85
C SER A 7 4.17 -1.90 -8.81
N ALA A 8 3.87 -0.90 -7.97
CA ALA A 8 2.83 -1.01 -6.94
C ALA A 8 1.40 -1.00 -7.54
N VAL A 9 1.22 -0.29 -8.66
CA VAL A 9 -0.05 -0.19 -9.38
C VAL A 9 0.19 -0.53 -10.85
N ARG A 10 -0.63 -1.41 -11.42
CA ARG A 10 -0.58 -1.81 -12.83
C ARG A 10 -1.92 -1.59 -13.52
N ILE A 11 -1.91 -1.01 -14.70
CA ILE A 11 -3.07 -1.01 -15.61
C ILE A 11 -3.01 -2.31 -16.41
N VAL A 12 -3.99 -3.18 -16.21
CA VAL A 12 -4.01 -4.51 -16.84
C VAL A 12 -4.81 -4.42 -18.13
N SER A 13 -4.21 -4.84 -19.25
CA SER A 13 -4.94 -5.12 -20.49
C SER A 13 -4.88 -6.61 -20.82
N PRO A 14 -6.01 -7.31 -21.02
CA PRO A 14 -6.02 -8.69 -21.47
C PRO A 14 -5.64 -8.84 -22.96
N PHE A 15 -5.53 -7.73 -23.71
CA PHE A 15 -5.22 -7.74 -25.14
C PHE A 15 -4.09 -6.77 -25.47
N TRP A 16 -3.05 -7.28 -26.12
CA TRP A 16 -1.95 -6.49 -26.68
C TRP A 16 -2.48 -5.58 -27.80
N GLY A 17 -2.25 -4.26 -27.71
CA GLY A 17 -2.69 -3.28 -28.72
C GLY A 17 -4.11 -2.74 -28.55
N SER A 18 -4.80 -3.13 -27.46
CA SER A 18 -6.10 -2.58 -27.06
C SER A 18 -6.09 -2.14 -25.59
N GLU A 19 -4.99 -1.53 -25.15
CA GLU A 19 -4.79 -1.09 -23.77
C GLU A 19 -5.89 -0.11 -23.31
N GLU A 20 -6.41 0.71 -24.22
CA GLU A 20 -7.52 1.64 -23.95
C GLU A 20 -8.86 0.94 -23.64
N GLN A 21 -9.02 -0.34 -23.99
CA GLN A 21 -10.26 -1.09 -23.79
C GLN A 21 -10.29 -1.85 -22.46
N SER A 22 -9.24 -1.76 -21.64
CA SER A 22 -9.21 -2.40 -20.34
C SER A 22 -9.20 -1.40 -19.19
N TYR A 23 -10.23 -1.51 -18.36
CA TYR A 23 -10.52 -0.58 -17.26
C TYR A 23 -10.07 -1.12 -15.90
N HIS A 24 -9.15 -2.08 -15.85
CA HIS A 24 -8.75 -2.74 -14.61
C HIS A 24 -7.43 -2.17 -14.08
N ILE A 25 -7.48 -1.75 -12.82
CA ILE A 25 -6.30 -1.36 -12.05
C ILE A 25 -6.01 -2.48 -11.05
N GLU A 26 -4.79 -2.96 -11.04
CA GLU A 26 -4.28 -3.93 -10.08
C GLU A 26 -3.40 -3.21 -9.06
N LEU A 27 -3.77 -3.31 -7.78
CA LEU A 27 -2.94 -2.88 -6.65
C LEU A 27 -2.17 -4.09 -6.11
N LYS A 28 -0.84 -4.05 -6.25
CA LYS A 28 0.05 -5.18 -5.92
C LYS A 28 0.63 -5.12 -4.51
N ALA A 29 0.43 -4.00 -3.83
CA ALA A 29 0.93 -3.77 -2.47
C ALA A 29 0.01 -4.33 -1.36
N VAL A 30 -0.93 -5.22 -1.70
CA VAL A 30 -1.86 -5.87 -0.75
C VAL A 30 -1.59 -7.37 -0.73
N ASP A 31 -1.53 -7.94 0.47
CA ASP A 31 -1.31 -9.37 0.68
C ASP A 31 -2.42 -9.99 1.56
N GLY A 32 -2.35 -11.31 1.75
CA GLY A 32 -3.36 -12.09 2.48
C GLY A 32 -3.43 -11.84 3.99
N SER A 33 -2.49 -11.09 4.57
CA SER A 33 -2.54 -10.69 5.99
C SER A 33 -3.45 -9.48 6.23
N SER A 34 -3.84 -8.78 5.17
CA SER A 34 -4.70 -7.60 5.25
C SER A 34 -6.17 -7.98 5.44
N ASN A 35 -6.90 -7.16 6.19
CA ASN A 35 -8.36 -7.25 6.18
C ASN A 35 -8.88 -6.74 4.82
N PRO A 36 -9.54 -7.59 4.00
CA PRO A 36 -9.92 -7.22 2.63
C PRO A 36 -10.92 -6.06 2.59
N TYR A 37 -11.77 -5.90 3.61
CA TYR A 37 -12.72 -4.80 3.68
C TYR A 37 -12.02 -3.47 3.94
N ILE A 38 -11.05 -3.44 4.85
CA ILE A 38 -10.28 -2.22 5.17
C ILE A 38 -9.40 -1.84 3.99
N ALA A 39 -8.72 -2.81 3.38
CA ALA A 39 -7.87 -2.58 2.21
C ALA A 39 -8.68 -2.01 1.03
N LEU A 40 -9.83 -2.60 0.72
CA LEU A 40 -10.70 -2.11 -0.35
C LEU A 40 -11.30 -0.73 -0.03
N ALA A 41 -11.72 -0.49 1.22
CA ALA A 41 -12.23 0.81 1.65
C ALA A 41 -11.17 1.91 1.50
N GLY A 42 -9.93 1.62 1.91
CA GLY A 42 -8.79 2.53 1.72
C GLY A 42 -8.54 2.84 0.24
N LEU A 43 -8.49 1.82 -0.62
CA LEU A 43 -8.31 2.00 -2.06
C LEU A 43 -9.41 2.89 -2.68
N ILE A 44 -10.67 2.64 -2.33
CA ILE A 44 -11.81 3.44 -2.81
C ILE A 44 -11.70 4.89 -2.32
N ALA A 45 -11.37 5.10 -1.04
CA ALA A 45 -11.22 6.44 -0.46
C ALA A 45 -10.11 7.24 -1.18
N ALA A 46 -8.94 6.62 -1.39
CA ALA A 46 -7.82 7.22 -2.12
C ALA A 46 -8.18 7.55 -3.57
N GLY A 47 -8.87 6.64 -4.26
CA GLY A 47 -9.31 6.85 -5.65
C GLY A 47 -10.31 7.99 -5.79
N LEU A 48 -11.33 8.02 -4.91
CA LEU A 48 -12.34 9.09 -4.91
C LEU A 48 -11.74 10.45 -4.58
N ASP A 49 -10.80 10.50 -3.63
CA ASP A 49 -10.09 11.73 -3.30
C ASP A 49 -9.21 12.22 -4.46
N GLY A 50 -8.50 11.31 -5.15
CA GLY A 50 -7.74 11.62 -6.35
C GLY A 50 -8.61 12.24 -7.46
N LEU A 51 -9.80 11.66 -7.70
CA LEU A 51 -10.78 12.19 -8.64
C LEU A 51 -11.28 13.57 -8.22
N LYS A 52 -11.64 13.74 -6.94
CA LYS A 52 -12.18 15.00 -6.39
C LYS A 52 -11.16 16.14 -6.47
N ARG A 53 -9.89 15.85 -6.23
CA ARG A 53 -8.80 16.83 -6.26
C ARG A 53 -8.12 16.96 -7.63
N HIS A 54 -8.55 16.17 -8.62
CA HIS A 54 -7.93 16.10 -9.94
C HIS A 54 -6.41 15.88 -9.87
N LEU A 55 -5.98 14.93 -9.05
CA LEU A 55 -4.56 14.63 -8.88
C LEU A 55 -3.99 14.01 -10.15
N ASP A 56 -2.83 14.50 -10.56
CA ASP A 56 -2.02 13.90 -11.61
C ASP A 56 -1.18 12.76 -11.01
N PRO A 57 -1.39 11.49 -11.41
CA PRO A 57 -0.59 10.35 -10.94
C PRO A 57 0.85 10.37 -11.49
N GLY A 58 1.16 11.27 -12.43
CA GLY A 58 2.45 11.38 -13.08
C GLY A 58 2.63 10.39 -14.24
N ALA A 59 3.83 10.41 -14.82
CA ALA A 59 4.17 9.51 -15.91
C ALA A 59 4.33 8.07 -15.40
N PRO A 60 3.89 7.05 -16.18
CA PRO A 60 4.16 5.66 -15.87
C PRO A 60 5.67 5.38 -15.72
N CYS A 61 6.05 4.53 -14.77
CA CYS A 61 7.43 4.12 -14.61
C CYS A 61 7.80 3.09 -15.70
N GLU A 62 8.73 3.45 -16.59
CA GLU A 62 9.17 2.59 -17.71
C GLU A 62 10.19 1.52 -17.30
N HIS A 63 10.72 1.61 -16.08
CA HIS A 63 11.73 0.72 -15.55
C HIS A 63 11.25 0.04 -14.27
N ASP A 64 11.96 -1.00 -13.84
CA ASP A 64 11.74 -1.58 -12.53
C ASP A 64 12.16 -0.56 -11.45
N PRO A 65 11.24 -0.08 -10.58
CA PRO A 65 11.58 0.88 -9.53
C PRO A 65 12.65 0.34 -8.56
N ALA A 66 12.79 -0.99 -8.43
CA ALA A 66 13.78 -1.61 -7.56
C ALA A 66 15.22 -1.46 -8.11
N SER A 67 15.40 -1.40 -9.43
CA SER A 67 16.72 -1.30 -10.06
C SER A 67 17.27 0.14 -10.12
N LEU A 68 16.41 1.14 -9.95
CA LEU A 68 16.79 2.55 -9.95
C LEU A 68 17.65 2.91 -8.73
N SER A 69 18.66 3.77 -8.94
CA SER A 69 19.37 4.46 -7.87
C SER A 69 18.45 5.44 -7.13
N GLU A 70 18.88 5.90 -5.95
CA GLU A 70 18.12 6.90 -5.18
C GLU A 70 17.93 8.22 -5.95
N SER A 71 18.99 8.69 -6.62
CA SER A 71 18.92 9.89 -7.47
C SER A 71 17.94 9.72 -8.63
N GLU A 72 17.93 8.57 -9.29
CA GLU A 72 16.99 8.31 -10.40
C GLU A 72 15.55 8.25 -9.88
N ARG A 73 15.31 7.64 -8.71
CA ARG A 73 13.98 7.65 -8.11
C ARG A 73 13.49 9.05 -7.81
N GLU A 74 14.35 9.89 -7.21
CA GLU A 74 13.98 11.27 -6.87
C GLU A 74 13.66 12.10 -8.11
N GLN A 75 14.50 11.99 -9.16
CA GLN A 75 14.25 12.64 -10.46
C GLN A 75 12.92 12.23 -11.08
N ASN A 76 12.54 10.96 -10.93
CA ASN A 76 11.29 10.40 -11.44
C ASN A 76 10.11 10.52 -10.45
N ARG A 77 10.30 11.19 -9.30
CA ARG A 77 9.29 11.33 -8.21
C ARG A 77 8.77 9.98 -7.69
N ILE A 78 9.59 8.95 -7.73
CA ILE A 78 9.27 7.61 -7.25
C ILE A 78 9.56 7.55 -5.75
N ARG A 79 8.52 7.40 -4.94
CA ARG A 79 8.65 7.16 -3.49
C ARG A 79 8.58 5.67 -3.18
N ARG A 80 9.45 5.22 -2.28
CA ARG A 80 9.38 3.87 -1.74
C ARG A 80 8.24 3.76 -0.72
N LEU A 81 7.61 2.60 -0.68
CA LEU A 81 6.71 2.24 0.40
C LEU A 81 7.48 2.11 1.73
N PRO A 82 6.80 2.27 2.87
CA PRO A 82 7.37 1.99 4.19
C PRO A 82 7.99 0.59 4.24
N THR A 83 9.15 0.47 4.90
CA THR A 83 9.88 -0.80 5.01
C THR A 83 9.62 -1.54 6.33
N THR A 84 8.99 -0.86 7.29
CA THR A 84 8.61 -1.45 8.59
C THR A 84 7.14 -1.18 8.88
N MET A 85 6.54 -2.02 9.72
CA MET A 85 5.16 -1.79 10.19
C MET A 85 5.06 -0.48 10.98
N ALA A 86 6.08 -0.13 11.77
CA ALA A 86 6.13 1.12 12.51
C ALA A 86 6.05 2.33 11.56
N ASP A 87 6.87 2.35 10.50
CA ASP A 87 6.86 3.42 9.50
C ASP A 87 5.50 3.50 8.79
N ALA A 88 4.88 2.35 8.46
CA ALA A 88 3.58 2.32 7.81
C ALA A 88 2.46 2.89 8.71
N LEU A 89 2.48 2.60 10.00
CA LEU A 89 1.52 3.12 10.97
C LEU A 89 1.71 4.61 11.22
N ASP A 90 2.96 5.09 11.24
CA ASP A 90 3.28 6.52 11.36
C ASP A 90 2.79 7.30 10.13
N GLU A 91 2.98 6.77 8.91
CA GLU A 91 2.46 7.40 7.70
C GLU A 91 0.92 7.39 7.66
N LEU A 92 0.28 6.30 8.08
CA LEU A 92 -1.18 6.23 8.19
C LEU A 92 -1.75 7.25 9.17
N GLU A 93 -1.13 7.40 10.35
CA GLU A 93 -1.58 8.35 11.39
C GLU A 93 -1.47 9.81 10.93
N ARG A 94 -0.51 10.13 10.05
CA ARG A 94 -0.32 11.47 9.47
C ARG A 94 -1.28 11.76 8.32
N ASP A 95 -1.90 10.74 7.72
CA ASP A 95 -2.76 10.89 6.56
C ASP A 95 -4.21 11.23 6.96
N GLN A 96 -4.57 12.50 6.84
CA GLN A 96 -5.91 12.99 7.20
C GLN A 96 -7.03 12.32 6.42
N LEU A 97 -6.82 11.97 5.14
CA LEU A 97 -7.85 11.34 4.32
C LEU A 97 -8.24 9.99 4.92
N PHE A 98 -7.27 9.15 5.27
CA PHE A 98 -7.54 7.85 5.85
C PHE A 98 -8.05 7.94 7.29
N MET A 99 -7.53 8.87 8.08
CA MET A 99 -7.99 9.09 9.44
C MET A 99 -9.46 9.55 9.48
N GLU A 100 -9.86 10.42 8.56
CA GLU A 100 -11.27 10.84 8.41
C GLU A 100 -12.15 9.72 7.84
N ALA A 101 -11.66 8.98 6.83
CA ALA A 101 -12.42 7.89 6.23
C ALA A 101 -12.73 6.75 7.21
N MET A 102 -11.79 6.43 8.12
CA MET A 102 -12.01 5.48 9.20
C MET A 102 -12.88 6.07 10.32
N GLY A 103 -12.77 7.38 10.57
CA GLY A 103 -13.39 8.04 11.72
C GLY A 103 -12.64 7.76 13.04
N ASP A 104 -12.92 8.60 14.04
CA ASP A 104 -12.13 8.69 15.28
C ASP A 104 -12.05 7.39 16.09
N LEU A 105 -13.15 6.64 16.23
CA LEU A 105 -13.13 5.40 17.01
C LEU A 105 -12.31 4.31 16.30
N MET A 106 -12.57 4.09 15.02
CA MET A 106 -11.93 3.01 14.27
C MET A 106 -10.44 3.27 14.06
N SER A 107 -10.05 4.49 13.70
CA SER A 107 -8.64 4.83 13.48
C SER A 107 -7.81 4.65 14.75
N ARG A 108 -8.30 5.15 15.90
CA ARG A 108 -7.63 4.97 17.20
C ARG A 108 -7.53 3.50 17.60
N SER A 109 -8.61 2.73 17.47
CA SER A 109 -8.60 1.29 17.76
C SER A 109 -7.65 0.52 16.85
N TYR A 110 -7.65 0.82 15.55
CA TYR A 110 -6.78 0.17 14.58
C TYR A 110 -5.30 0.43 14.89
N LEU A 111 -4.92 1.70 15.05
CA LEU A 111 -3.54 2.08 15.39
C LEU A 111 -3.09 1.45 16.71
N ALA A 112 -3.94 1.47 17.75
CA ALA A 112 -3.60 0.90 19.04
C ALA A 112 -3.33 -0.61 18.96
N VAL A 113 -4.19 -1.36 18.26
CA VAL A 113 -4.01 -2.80 18.07
C VAL A 113 -2.74 -3.09 17.27
N ARG A 114 -2.54 -2.43 16.13
CA ARG A 114 -1.39 -2.70 15.24
C ARG A 114 -0.06 -2.31 15.86
N ARG A 115 0.00 -1.19 16.61
CA ARG A 115 1.21 -0.82 17.37
C ARG A 115 1.48 -1.80 18.51
N SER A 116 0.44 -2.32 19.18
CA SER A 116 0.62 -3.35 20.20
C SER A 116 1.14 -4.67 19.62
N GLU A 117 0.68 -5.03 18.41
CA GLU A 117 1.19 -6.22 17.71
C GLU A 117 2.65 -6.01 17.30
N GLU A 118 2.96 -4.90 16.64
CA GLU A 118 4.32 -4.56 16.20
C GLU A 118 5.33 -4.64 17.35
N LYS A 119 5.00 -4.03 18.50
CA LYS A 119 5.86 -4.09 19.69
C LYS A 119 6.06 -5.52 20.19
N ALA A 120 5.01 -6.32 20.22
CA ALA A 120 5.10 -7.71 20.68
C ALA A 120 6.02 -8.55 19.78
N PHE A 121 5.93 -8.34 18.46
CA PHE A 121 6.80 -9.03 17.49
C PHE A 121 8.25 -8.54 17.54
N ALA A 122 8.49 -7.24 17.76
CA ALA A 122 9.84 -6.68 17.85
C ALA A 122 10.67 -7.20 19.05
N GLU A 123 10.00 -7.67 20.11
CA GLU A 123 10.65 -8.10 21.35
C GLU A 123 10.96 -9.60 21.42
N GLN A 124 10.63 -10.41 20.38
CA GLN A 124 10.56 -11.88 20.52
C GLN A 124 11.22 -12.68 19.39
N ASP A 125 11.50 -13.96 19.67
CA ASP A 125 12.14 -14.89 18.72
C ASP A 125 11.14 -15.52 17.74
N SER A 126 11.66 -16.18 16.71
CA SER A 126 10.87 -16.86 15.66
C SER A 126 9.89 -17.92 16.20
N GLU A 127 10.15 -18.52 17.36
CA GLU A 127 9.29 -19.54 17.95
C GLU A 127 8.01 -18.93 18.53
N PHE A 128 8.12 -17.71 19.09
CA PHE A 128 6.95 -16.93 19.47
C PHE A 128 6.08 -16.55 18.26
N GLU A 129 6.69 -16.12 17.16
CA GLU A 129 5.96 -15.71 15.95
C GLU A 129 5.11 -16.85 15.39
N ILE A 130 5.71 -18.03 15.26
CA ILE A 130 5.05 -19.25 14.77
C ILE A 130 3.87 -19.59 15.68
N ARG A 131 4.10 -19.60 17.00
CA ARG A 131 3.07 -19.92 17.98
C ARG A 131 1.88 -18.96 17.88
N ASN A 132 2.12 -17.66 17.82
CA ASN A 132 1.03 -16.69 17.73
C ASN A 132 0.26 -16.78 16.42
N HIS A 133 0.93 -17.06 15.29
CA HIS A 133 0.23 -17.26 14.04
C HIS A 133 -0.74 -18.44 14.10
N PHE A 134 -0.33 -19.56 14.71
CA PHE A 134 -1.17 -20.77 14.82
C PHE A 134 -2.29 -20.71 15.87
N TYR A 135 -2.17 -19.86 16.89
CA TYR A 135 -3.14 -19.81 18.00
C TYR A 135 -4.04 -18.58 17.99
N LYS A 136 -3.67 -17.49 17.29
CA LYS A 136 -4.54 -16.32 17.11
C LYS A 136 -5.38 -16.36 15.83
N PHE A 137 -4.93 -17.09 14.82
CA PHE A 137 -5.61 -17.25 13.53
C PHE A 137 -5.87 -18.74 13.27
#